data_AF-A0A1F3V5A0-F1
#
_entry.id   AF-A0A1F3V5A0-F1
#
_cell.length_a   1.000
_cell.length_b   1.000
_cell.length_c   1.000
_cell.angle_alpha   90.00
_cell.angle_beta   90.00
_cell.angle_gamma   90.00
#
_symmetry.space_group_name_H-M   'P 1'
#
loop_
_entity.id
_entity.type
_entity.pdbx_description
1 polymer ?
#
loop_
_entity_poly.entity_id
_entity_poly.type
_entity_poly.pdbx_seq_one_letter_code
_entity_poly.pdbx_strand_id
1 'polypeptide(L)'
;MPSNSLIKLAACFLFISCARLETLNLSDHKYGVSPKRIIWFQIPGLNEDHISMLRFNVSLADKRSAFENFSCLGKIWGYNLYDLRPSAASGLFAQMVGKENITKTCGDFDHIPIWNYLATLGYKTGILESGAQDNESLDYTLICKDKASIFLDQAIFFRMAQAKSSDKSLFHFQDREFFEKNKIYYDRTCQKGSCFASLDGNLESILSRFKIERGRYLFIVRDFTYLNALKKRDIRQARVILSELDQIVTKFLELQKSDSEMLLLITSSESIGFDFPKAGTEWANFEKKGDNPGYRSPLLMFPVMAKGAGAENFCGIYKESEILERILKSQMVKRIFPLL
;
A
#
# COMPACT_ATOMS: atom_id res chain seq x y z
N MET A 1 -8.84 60.14 -23.24
CA MET A 1 -9.66 59.01 -23.74
C MET A 1 -8.72 58.01 -24.41
N PRO A 2 -8.46 56.83 -23.84
CA PRO A 2 -7.61 55.84 -24.48
C PRO A 2 -8.28 55.40 -25.80
N SER A 3 -7.50 55.34 -26.88
CA SER A 3 -8.03 55.03 -28.20
C SER A 3 -8.60 53.61 -28.22
N ASN A 4 -9.75 53.43 -28.88
CA ASN A 4 -10.42 52.13 -29.04
C ASN A 4 -9.53 51.02 -29.62
N SER A 5 -8.35 51.36 -30.16
CA SER A 5 -7.36 50.42 -30.68
C SER A 5 -6.56 49.70 -29.59
N LEU A 6 -6.23 50.39 -28.49
CA LEU A 6 -5.48 49.81 -27.36
C LEU A 6 -6.31 48.80 -26.56
N ILE A 7 -7.62 49.05 -26.44
CA ILE A 7 -8.57 48.14 -25.77
C ILE A 7 -8.75 46.85 -26.59
N LYS A 8 -8.78 46.95 -27.92
CA LYS A 8 -8.88 45.78 -28.81
C LYS A 8 -7.62 44.92 -28.81
N LEU A 9 -6.44 45.54 -28.69
CA LEU A 9 -5.16 44.81 -28.60
C LEU A 9 -5.02 44.08 -27.25
N ALA A 10 -5.39 44.72 -26.14
CA ALA A 10 -5.40 44.11 -24.82
C ALA A 10 -6.41 42.94 -24.71
N ALA A 11 -7.58 43.05 -25.38
CA ALA A 11 -8.55 41.97 -25.45
C ALA A 11 -8.01 40.74 -26.21
N CYS A 12 -7.17 40.91 -27.22
CA CYS A 12 -6.55 39.78 -27.94
C CYS A 12 -5.51 39.02 -27.10
N PHE A 13 -4.81 39.67 -26.17
CA PHE A 13 -3.86 39.01 -25.28
C PHE A 13 -4.54 38.15 -24.20
N LEU A 14 -5.79 38.42 -23.84
CA LEU A 14 -6.55 37.61 -22.89
C LEU A 14 -6.96 36.23 -23.46
N PHE A 15 -6.93 36.05 -24.78
CA PHE A 15 -7.26 34.78 -25.43
C PHE A 15 -6.05 33.87 -25.72
N ILE A 16 -4.83 34.29 -25.37
CA ILE A 16 -3.60 33.47 -25.52
C ILE A 16 -3.20 32.84 -24.17
N SER A 17 -4.18 32.39 -23.38
CA SER A 17 -3.88 31.54 -22.22
C SER A 17 -3.76 30.09 -22.72
N CYS A 18 -2.54 29.66 -23.04
CA CYS A 18 -2.25 28.25 -23.22
C CYS A 18 -2.40 27.53 -21.88
N ALA A 19 -3.61 27.03 -21.58
CA ALA A 19 -3.80 26.11 -20.47
C ALA A 19 -2.98 24.84 -20.75
N ARG A 20 -1.83 24.71 -20.08
CA ARG A 20 -1.05 23.46 -20.10
C ARG A 20 -1.82 22.44 -19.28
N LEU A 21 -2.31 21.39 -19.93
CA LEU A 21 -2.88 20.23 -19.25
C LEU A 21 -1.74 19.51 -18.53
N GLU A 22 -1.74 19.52 -17.20
CA GLU A 22 -0.80 18.75 -16.42
C GLU A 22 -1.21 17.28 -16.46
N THR A 23 -0.38 16.45 -17.08
CA THR A 23 -0.62 15.01 -17.19
C THR A 23 0.49 14.21 -16.53
N LEU A 24 0.13 13.06 -15.96
CA LEU A 24 1.04 12.02 -15.50
C LEU A 24 0.57 10.69 -16.10
N ASN A 25 1.44 9.99 -16.83
CA ASN A 25 1.10 8.78 -17.59
C ASN A 25 -0.12 8.98 -18.51
N LEU A 26 -0.13 10.09 -19.27
CA LEU A 26 -1.21 10.49 -20.19
C LEU A 26 -2.59 10.66 -19.53
N SER A 27 -2.65 10.77 -18.20
CA SER A 27 -3.87 11.03 -17.44
C SER A 27 -3.75 12.37 -16.71
N ASP A 28 -4.87 13.09 -16.59
CA ASP A 28 -4.92 14.36 -15.86
C ASP A 28 -4.39 14.18 -14.44
N HIS A 29 -3.46 15.05 -14.03
CA HIS A 29 -2.80 14.95 -12.75
C HIS A 29 -2.46 16.32 -12.19
N LYS A 30 -2.75 16.55 -10.91
CA LYS A 30 -2.38 17.79 -10.22
C LYS A 30 -1.11 17.56 -9.41
N TYR A 31 -0.02 18.22 -9.79
CA TYR A 31 1.27 18.09 -9.10
C TYR A 31 1.29 18.85 -7.77
N GLY A 32 2.05 18.35 -6.80
CA GLY A 32 2.27 19.02 -5.51
C GLY A 32 1.06 19.04 -4.57
N VAL A 33 0.02 18.26 -4.87
CA VAL A 33 -1.17 18.16 -4.02
C VAL A 33 -0.88 17.21 -2.85
N SER A 34 -0.93 17.75 -1.64
CA SER A 34 -0.92 16.96 -0.41
C SER A 34 -2.16 16.09 -0.33
N PRO A 35 -2.06 14.74 -0.28
CA PRO A 35 -3.22 13.91 0.02
C PRO A 35 -3.74 14.28 1.41
N LYS A 36 -5.04 14.10 1.63
CA LYS A 36 -5.66 14.07 2.97
C LYS A 36 -5.97 12.65 3.40
N ARG A 37 -6.07 11.73 2.45
CA ARG A 37 -6.49 10.35 2.64
C ARG A 37 -5.46 9.47 1.94
N ILE A 38 -4.77 8.64 2.70
CA ILE A 38 -3.73 7.77 2.18
C ILE A 38 -4.20 6.35 2.41
N ILE A 39 -4.44 5.60 1.33
CA ILE A 39 -4.65 4.17 1.37
C ILE A 39 -3.38 3.51 0.87
N TRP A 40 -2.73 2.74 1.73
CA TRP A 40 -1.46 2.11 1.45
C TRP A 40 -1.59 0.59 1.55
N PHE A 41 -1.65 -0.09 0.41
CA PHE A 41 -1.54 -1.54 0.35
C PHE A 41 -0.06 -1.93 0.35
N GLN A 42 0.32 -2.78 1.29
CA GLN A 42 1.61 -3.45 1.30
C GLN A 42 1.37 -4.92 1.01
N ILE A 43 1.82 -5.36 -0.17
CA ILE A 43 1.60 -6.70 -0.71
C ILE A 43 2.96 -7.40 -0.83
N PRO A 44 3.45 -8.04 0.25
CA PRO A 44 4.67 -8.83 0.20
C PRO A 44 4.67 -9.87 -0.93
N GLY A 45 5.83 -10.15 -1.50
CA GLY A 45 5.99 -11.13 -2.58
C GLY A 45 5.56 -10.67 -3.96
N LEU A 46 4.80 -9.57 -4.08
CA LEU A 46 4.35 -9.02 -5.36
C LEU A 46 5.52 -8.60 -6.26
N ASN A 47 5.48 -9.02 -7.51
CA ASN A 47 6.32 -8.53 -8.59
C ASN A 47 5.40 -8.08 -9.75
N GLU A 48 5.83 -7.11 -10.54
CA GLU A 48 5.07 -6.63 -11.70
C GLU A 48 4.83 -7.72 -12.76
N ASP A 49 5.75 -8.68 -12.93
CA ASP A 49 5.57 -9.79 -13.88
C ASP A 49 4.37 -10.66 -13.48
N HIS A 50 3.98 -10.67 -12.20
CA HIS A 50 2.83 -11.44 -11.71
C HIS A 50 1.51 -10.94 -12.29
N ILE A 51 1.44 -9.70 -12.75
CA ILE A 51 0.27 -9.13 -13.45
C ILE A 51 -0.05 -9.97 -14.70
N SER A 52 0.94 -10.64 -15.29
CA SER A 52 0.76 -11.59 -16.39
C SER A 52 -0.24 -12.71 -16.05
N MET A 53 -0.34 -13.14 -14.78
CA MET A 53 -1.33 -14.13 -14.34
C MET A 53 -2.77 -13.62 -14.37
N LEU A 54 -2.96 -12.31 -14.30
CA LEU A 54 -4.28 -11.67 -14.45
C LEU A 54 -4.60 -11.45 -15.93
N ARG A 55 -3.62 -10.91 -16.67
CA ARG A 55 -3.80 -10.50 -18.07
C ARG A 55 -3.98 -11.69 -19.00
N PHE A 56 -3.06 -12.65 -18.96
CA PHE A 56 -3.00 -13.71 -19.97
C PHE A 56 -3.84 -14.94 -19.61
N ASN A 57 -4.86 -14.79 -18.78
CA ASN A 57 -5.91 -15.80 -18.65
C ASN A 57 -6.77 -15.71 -19.93
N VAL A 58 -6.86 -16.78 -20.72
CA VAL A 58 -7.34 -16.85 -22.12
C VAL A 58 -8.55 -15.96 -22.48
N SER A 59 -9.49 -15.71 -21.56
CA SER A 59 -10.67 -14.88 -21.80
C SER A 59 -10.48 -13.36 -21.58
N LEU A 60 -9.32 -12.91 -21.08
CA LEU A 60 -9.09 -11.56 -20.56
C LEU A 60 -7.82 -10.88 -21.11
N ALA A 61 -7.16 -11.41 -22.14
CA ALA A 61 -5.88 -10.90 -22.67
C ALA A 61 -5.88 -9.39 -22.99
N ASP A 62 -7.01 -8.87 -23.48
CA ASP A 62 -7.18 -7.45 -23.83
C ASP A 62 -7.64 -6.58 -22.64
N LYS A 63 -8.08 -7.19 -21.54
CA LYS A 63 -8.54 -6.48 -20.36
C LYS A 63 -7.34 -6.12 -19.48
N ARG A 64 -7.13 -4.81 -19.28
CA ARG A 64 -6.17 -4.31 -18.30
C ARG A 64 -6.60 -4.67 -16.88
N SER A 65 -5.65 -5.14 -16.09
CA SER A 65 -5.78 -5.27 -14.64
C SER A 65 -5.83 -3.91 -13.95
N ALA A 66 -6.30 -3.88 -12.71
CA ALA A 66 -6.30 -2.70 -11.87
C ALA A 66 -4.88 -2.18 -11.60
N PHE A 67 -3.91 -3.08 -11.45
CA PHE A 67 -2.49 -2.76 -11.26
C PHE A 67 -1.88 -1.97 -12.43
N GLU A 68 -2.46 -2.04 -13.63
CA GLU A 68 -2.01 -1.28 -14.80
C GLU A 68 -2.59 0.14 -14.88
N ASN A 69 -3.55 0.50 -14.02
CA ASN A 69 -4.28 1.77 -14.09
C ASN A 69 -3.74 2.86 -13.14
N PHE A 70 -2.53 2.67 -12.61
CA PHE A 70 -1.84 3.64 -11.76
C PHE A 70 -1.24 4.79 -12.58
N SER A 71 -1.20 5.99 -12.00
CA SER A 71 -0.57 7.16 -12.67
C SER A 71 0.95 7.03 -12.68
N CYS A 72 1.50 6.35 -11.68
CA CYS A 72 2.92 6.25 -11.49
C CYS A 72 3.31 4.82 -11.11
N LEU A 73 4.32 4.30 -11.79
CA LEU A 73 4.98 3.03 -11.49
C LEU A 73 6.46 3.34 -11.16
N GLY A 74 6.91 2.87 -10.01
CA GLY A 74 8.27 2.98 -9.52
C GLY A 74 8.84 1.64 -9.10
N LYS A 75 10.12 1.67 -8.75
CA LYS A 75 10.87 0.53 -8.23
C LYS A 75 11.58 0.94 -6.95
N ILE A 76 11.60 0.05 -5.98
CA ILE A 76 12.39 0.23 -4.76
C ILE A 76 13.44 -0.86 -4.60
N TRP A 77 14.65 -0.44 -4.28
CA TRP A 77 15.72 -1.29 -3.80
C TRP A 77 15.42 -1.70 -2.36
N GLY A 78 15.10 -2.96 -2.14
CA GLY A 78 14.89 -3.48 -0.78
C GLY A 78 16.09 -4.20 -0.27
N TYR A 79 17.11 -3.44 0.06
CA TYR A 79 18.16 -3.90 0.95
C TYR A 79 18.07 -3.08 2.23
N ASN A 80 18.67 -3.60 3.28
CA ASN A 80 18.95 -2.83 4.49
C ASN A 80 20.45 -2.95 4.81
N LEU A 81 20.94 -2.33 5.88
CA LEU A 81 22.38 -2.35 6.20
C LEU A 81 22.93 -3.75 6.57
N TYR A 82 22.05 -4.73 6.82
CA TYR A 82 22.40 -6.07 7.29
C TYR A 82 22.04 -7.19 6.29
N ASP A 83 21.00 -6.99 5.49
CA ASP A 83 20.41 -7.96 4.59
C ASP A 83 20.28 -7.36 3.17
N LEU A 84 20.87 -8.04 2.18
CA LEU A 84 20.66 -7.71 0.77
C LEU A 84 19.23 -8.04 0.29
N ARG A 85 18.56 -8.96 0.98
CA ARG A 85 17.18 -9.41 0.71
C ARG A 85 16.45 -9.56 2.06
N PRO A 86 16.00 -8.46 2.67
CA PRO A 86 15.31 -8.48 3.94
C PRO A 86 13.97 -9.21 3.82
N SER A 87 13.48 -9.70 4.96
CA SER A 87 12.12 -10.26 5.03
C SER A 87 11.08 -9.17 4.80
N ALA A 88 9.87 -9.58 4.46
CA ALA A 88 8.76 -8.67 4.25
C ALA A 88 8.46 -7.76 5.46
N ALA A 89 8.66 -8.30 6.67
CA ALA A 89 8.51 -7.53 7.91
C ALA A 89 9.56 -6.43 8.04
N SER A 90 10.84 -6.76 7.82
CA SER A 90 11.93 -5.78 7.84
C SER A 90 11.80 -4.74 6.73
N GLY A 91 11.35 -5.16 5.55
CA GLY A 91 11.14 -4.26 4.42
C GLY A 91 10.05 -3.22 4.70
N LEU A 92 8.86 -3.64 5.15
CA LEU A 92 7.85 -2.67 5.58
C LEU A 92 8.36 -1.78 6.71
N PHE A 93 9.08 -2.34 7.68
CA PHE A 93 9.62 -1.55 8.78
C PHE A 93 10.50 -0.41 8.27
N ALA A 94 11.41 -0.70 7.34
CA ALA A 94 12.22 0.31 6.66
C ALA A 94 11.35 1.36 5.94
N GLN A 95 10.28 0.95 5.25
CA GLN A 95 9.35 1.86 4.56
C GLN A 95 8.61 2.79 5.54
N MET A 96 8.22 2.31 6.73
CA MET A 96 7.42 3.07 7.70
C MET A 96 8.26 4.03 8.55
N VAL A 97 9.49 3.64 8.90
CA VAL A 97 10.38 4.45 9.75
C VAL A 97 11.42 5.25 8.96
N GLY A 98 11.56 4.95 7.67
CA GLY A 98 12.51 5.61 6.77
C GLY A 98 13.97 5.37 7.12
N LYS A 99 14.31 4.18 7.63
CA LYS A 99 15.69 3.82 8.02
C LYS A 99 16.12 2.52 7.37
N GLU A 100 17.38 2.47 6.95
CA GLU A 100 18.03 1.26 6.43
C GLU A 100 18.61 0.39 7.55
N ASN A 101 18.70 0.91 8.78
CA ASN A 101 19.35 0.24 9.90
C ASN A 101 18.38 -0.69 10.66
N ILE A 102 17.87 -1.73 9.99
CA ILE A 102 16.86 -2.63 10.58
C ILE A 102 17.52 -3.92 11.05
N THR A 103 17.68 -4.05 12.37
CA THR A 103 18.44 -5.14 13.02
C THR A 103 17.60 -6.36 13.40
N LYS A 104 16.26 -6.27 13.32
CA LYS A 104 15.28 -7.23 13.85
C LYS A 104 15.34 -7.38 15.37
N THR A 105 15.75 -6.32 16.07
CA THR A 105 15.78 -6.27 17.52
C THR A 105 14.80 -5.24 18.05
N CYS A 106 14.52 -5.25 19.36
CA CYS A 106 13.69 -4.21 19.97
C CYS A 106 14.26 -2.79 19.79
N GLY A 107 15.55 -2.62 19.45
CA GLY A 107 16.14 -1.32 19.10
C GLY A 107 15.45 -0.64 17.92
N ASP A 108 14.96 -1.43 16.97
CA ASP A 108 14.32 -0.89 15.75
C ASP A 108 13.07 -0.06 16.09
N PHE A 109 12.35 -0.41 17.15
CA PHE A 109 11.14 0.29 17.62
C PHE A 109 11.41 1.63 18.32
N ASP A 110 12.68 2.04 18.46
CA ASP A 110 13.03 3.41 18.89
C ASP A 110 12.86 4.42 17.75
N HIS A 111 12.77 3.95 16.50
CA HIS A 111 12.52 4.80 15.35
C HIS A 111 11.07 5.26 15.29
N ILE A 112 10.87 6.55 15.04
CA ILE A 112 9.54 7.17 14.92
C ILE A 112 8.87 6.66 13.64
N PRO A 113 7.72 5.97 13.72
CA PRO A 113 7.01 5.50 12.55
C PRO A 113 6.16 6.61 11.89
N ILE A 114 5.77 6.38 10.64
CA ILE A 114 5.04 7.35 9.80
C ILE A 114 3.82 7.99 10.48
N TRP A 115 3.07 7.23 11.27
CA TRP A 115 1.84 7.72 11.89
C TRP A 115 2.08 8.75 12.98
N ASN A 116 3.24 8.75 13.65
CA ASN A 116 3.57 9.80 14.62
C ASN A 116 3.76 11.14 13.91
N TYR A 117 4.46 11.16 12.76
CA TYR A 117 4.58 12.37 11.94
C TYR A 117 3.22 12.86 11.45
N LEU A 118 2.41 11.96 10.90
CA LEU A 118 1.10 12.33 10.36
C LEU A 118 0.08 12.72 11.43
N ALA A 119 0.19 12.18 12.66
CA ALA A 119 -0.67 12.57 13.77
C ALA A 119 -0.53 14.07 14.12
N THR A 120 0.68 14.63 14.00
CA THR A 120 0.90 16.10 14.17
C THR A 120 0.15 16.94 13.11
N LEU A 121 -0.21 16.32 11.99
CA LEU A 121 -0.97 16.91 10.89
C LEU A 121 -2.47 16.57 10.96
N GLY A 122 -2.93 15.96 12.05
CA GLY A 122 -4.31 15.59 12.30
C GLY A 122 -4.76 14.31 11.61
N TYR A 123 -3.83 13.44 11.21
CA TYR A 123 -4.18 12.14 10.64
C TYR A 123 -4.58 11.13 11.72
N LYS A 124 -5.61 10.35 11.43
CA LYS A 124 -5.91 9.09 12.12
C LYS A 124 -5.28 7.93 11.36
N THR A 125 -4.65 6.98 12.06
CA THR A 125 -4.02 5.83 11.41
C THR A 125 -4.74 4.54 11.74
N GLY A 126 -5.16 3.81 10.71
CA GLY A 126 -5.62 2.43 10.80
C GLY A 126 -4.65 1.49 10.08
N ILE A 127 -4.44 0.31 10.63
CA ILE A 127 -3.59 -0.71 10.04
C ILE A 127 -4.35 -2.04 10.08
N LEU A 128 -4.66 -2.60 8.92
CA LEU A 128 -5.28 -3.91 8.78
C LEU A 128 -4.24 -4.91 8.29
N GLU A 129 -4.07 -6.02 9.01
CA GLU A 129 -3.12 -7.06 8.67
C GLU A 129 -3.79 -8.42 8.53
N SER A 130 -3.47 -9.12 7.44
CA SER A 130 -3.97 -10.45 7.12
C SER A 130 -2.82 -11.39 6.75
N GLY A 131 -2.93 -12.65 7.20
CA GLY A 131 -2.02 -13.74 6.82
C GLY A 131 -0.60 -13.67 7.41
N ALA A 132 -0.26 -12.63 8.19
CA ALA A 132 1.08 -12.48 8.75
C ALA A 132 1.35 -13.50 9.87
N GLN A 133 2.53 -14.12 9.84
CA GLN A 133 3.03 -14.91 10.96
C GLN A 133 3.35 -14.03 12.17
N ASP A 134 3.47 -14.62 13.36
CA ASP A 134 3.69 -13.88 14.60
C ASP A 134 4.96 -13.03 14.63
N ASN A 135 6.02 -13.47 13.97
CA ASN A 135 7.29 -12.73 13.83
C ASN A 135 7.31 -11.76 12.64
N GLU A 136 6.30 -11.80 11.77
CA GLU A 136 6.15 -10.89 10.64
C GLU A 136 5.11 -9.78 10.89
N SER A 137 4.23 -10.02 11.87
CA SER A 137 3.19 -9.10 12.30
C SER A 137 3.76 -7.86 12.98
N LEU A 138 3.10 -6.72 12.80
CA LEU A 138 3.43 -5.51 13.57
C LEU A 138 3.15 -5.66 15.06
N ASP A 139 2.26 -6.57 15.47
CA ASP A 139 2.03 -6.83 16.88
C ASP A 139 3.15 -7.62 17.56
N TYR A 140 4.16 -8.05 16.80
CA TYR A 140 5.42 -8.51 17.35
C TYR A 140 6.08 -7.45 18.23
N THR A 141 5.84 -6.16 17.97
CA THR A 141 6.27 -5.04 18.84
C THR A 141 5.92 -5.25 20.32
N LEU A 142 4.82 -5.95 20.63
CA LEU A 142 4.37 -6.22 21.99
C LEU A 142 5.39 -7.03 22.83
N ILE A 143 6.29 -7.80 22.20
CA ILE A 143 7.35 -8.48 22.95
C ILE A 143 8.33 -7.48 23.58
N CYS A 144 8.43 -6.28 23.00
CA CYS A 144 9.33 -5.21 23.42
C CYS A 144 8.68 -4.24 24.42
N LYS A 145 7.70 -4.73 25.20
CA LYS A 145 7.02 -4.08 26.35
C LYS A 145 7.04 -2.54 26.32
N ASP A 146 8.08 -1.94 26.90
CA ASP A 146 8.24 -0.49 27.13
C ASP A 146 8.21 0.33 25.83
N LYS A 147 8.58 -0.28 24.70
CA LYS A 147 8.60 0.36 23.38
C LYS A 147 7.31 0.20 22.61
N ALA A 148 6.54 -0.84 22.90
CA ALA A 148 5.33 -1.17 22.15
C ALA A 148 4.28 -0.06 22.30
N SER A 149 4.10 0.44 23.53
CA SER A 149 3.15 1.51 23.83
C SER A 149 3.50 2.84 23.16
N ILE A 150 4.79 3.10 22.94
CA ILE A 150 5.28 4.30 22.26
C ILE A 150 5.12 4.14 20.75
N PHE A 151 5.54 2.99 20.21
CA PHE A 151 5.50 2.75 18.78
C PHE A 151 4.07 2.69 18.21
N LEU A 152 3.11 2.15 18.96
CA LEU A 152 1.72 1.99 18.52
C LEU A 152 0.78 3.12 18.98
N ASP A 153 1.29 4.16 19.64
CA ASP A 153 0.49 5.17 20.36
C ASP A 153 -0.58 5.89 19.50
N GLN A 154 -0.30 6.14 18.21
CA GLN A 154 -1.21 6.82 17.28
C GLN A 154 -1.91 5.88 16.29
N ALA A 155 -1.67 4.58 16.37
CA ALA A 155 -2.22 3.60 15.44
C ALA A 155 -3.39 2.81 16.04
N ILE A 156 -4.33 2.44 15.18
CA ILE A 156 -5.39 1.46 15.47
C ILE A 156 -5.07 0.22 14.66
N PHE A 157 -4.77 -0.89 15.31
CA PHE A 157 -4.32 -2.10 14.65
C PHE A 157 -5.43 -3.15 14.60
N PHE A 158 -5.68 -3.70 13.42
CA PHE A 158 -6.66 -4.75 13.15
C PHE A 158 -5.94 -5.97 12.63
N ARG A 159 -6.11 -7.12 13.29
CA ARG A 159 -5.45 -8.37 12.92
C ARG A 159 -6.47 -9.46 12.59
N MET A 160 -6.36 -9.99 11.39
CA MET A 160 -7.13 -11.17 10.94
C MET A 160 -6.40 -12.45 11.36
N ALA A 161 -6.35 -12.71 12.67
CA ALA A 161 -5.74 -13.92 13.23
C ALA A 161 -6.41 -14.32 14.56
N GLN A 162 -6.12 -15.54 15.02
CA GLN A 162 -6.47 -15.95 16.37
C GLN A 162 -5.70 -15.09 17.38
N ALA A 163 -6.40 -14.60 18.39
CA ALA A 163 -5.79 -13.72 19.37
C ALA A 163 -5.06 -14.49 20.47
N LYS A 164 -3.94 -13.92 20.95
CA LYS A 164 -2.98 -14.57 21.86
C LYS A 164 -3.41 -14.60 23.33
N SER A 165 -4.26 -13.67 23.77
CA SER A 165 -4.78 -13.59 25.15
C SER A 165 -6.28 -13.90 25.20
N SER A 166 -6.85 -14.13 26.39
CA SER A 166 -8.30 -14.21 26.62
C SER A 166 -8.94 -12.83 26.76
N ASP A 167 -8.23 -11.89 27.41
CA ASP A 167 -8.58 -10.48 27.50
C ASP A 167 -8.11 -9.74 26.23
N LYS A 168 -8.92 -9.84 25.17
CA LYS A 168 -8.59 -9.24 23.86
C LYS A 168 -9.74 -8.38 23.36
N SER A 169 -9.37 -7.27 22.72
CA SER A 169 -10.34 -6.50 21.95
C SER A 169 -10.63 -7.24 20.64
N LEU A 170 -11.90 -7.48 20.37
CA LEU A 170 -12.37 -8.14 19.17
C LEU A 170 -13.06 -7.14 18.26
N PHE A 171 -13.04 -7.39 16.96
CA PHE A 171 -13.91 -6.69 16.02
C PHE A 171 -14.61 -7.69 15.10
N HIS A 172 -15.76 -7.28 14.61
CA HIS A 172 -16.47 -7.92 13.53
C HIS A 172 -16.93 -6.83 12.55
N PHE A 173 -17.01 -7.17 11.26
CA PHE A 173 -17.40 -6.22 10.22
C PHE A 173 -18.83 -5.64 10.42
N GLN A 174 -19.65 -6.24 11.27
CA GLN A 174 -20.99 -5.75 11.61
C GLN A 174 -21.06 -4.91 12.88
N ASP A 175 -20.00 -4.89 13.70
CA ASP A 175 -20.00 -4.12 14.95
C ASP A 175 -20.03 -2.61 14.66
N ARG A 176 -20.57 -1.80 15.58
CA ARG A 176 -20.65 -0.34 15.44
C ARG A 176 -19.77 0.43 16.43
N GLU A 177 -18.92 -0.28 17.16
CA GLU A 177 -18.06 0.31 18.18
C GLU A 177 -17.00 1.22 17.55
N PHE A 178 -16.66 2.29 18.29
CA PHE A 178 -15.53 3.15 17.96
C PHE A 178 -14.23 2.46 18.37
N PHE A 179 -13.22 2.60 17.51
CA PHE A 179 -11.90 2.03 17.77
C PHE A 179 -10.99 3.07 18.43
N GLU A 180 -10.30 2.67 19.48
CA GLU A 180 -9.34 3.49 20.20
C GLU A 180 -7.94 3.32 19.62
N LYS A 181 -7.13 4.38 19.72
CA LYS A 181 -5.70 4.34 19.41
C LYS A 181 -4.96 3.47 20.41
N ASN A 182 -3.77 2.99 20.04
CA ASN A 182 -2.92 2.13 20.88
C ASN A 182 -3.63 0.83 21.31
N LYS A 183 -4.56 0.34 20.48
CA LYS A 183 -5.25 -0.94 20.70
C LYS A 183 -5.13 -1.83 19.48
N ILE A 184 -5.09 -3.13 19.78
CA ILE A 184 -5.11 -4.22 18.80
C ILE A 184 -6.45 -4.92 18.86
N TYR A 185 -7.16 -4.90 17.73
CA TYR A 185 -8.44 -5.57 17.54
C TYR A 185 -8.24 -6.82 16.71
N TYR A 186 -8.64 -7.98 17.23
CA TYR A 186 -8.58 -9.23 16.51
C TYR A 186 -9.93 -9.58 15.88
N ASP A 187 -9.91 -10.16 14.69
CA ASP A 187 -11.12 -10.58 14.02
C ASP A 187 -11.81 -11.71 14.80
N ARG A 188 -13.07 -11.48 15.17
CA ARG A 188 -13.90 -12.44 15.93
C ARG A 188 -14.06 -13.76 15.18
N THR A 189 -14.12 -13.74 13.85
CA THR A 189 -14.31 -14.94 13.03
C THR A 189 -13.11 -15.89 13.12
N CYS A 190 -11.89 -15.35 13.27
CA CYS A 190 -10.65 -16.12 13.38
C CYS A 190 -10.49 -16.91 14.68
N GLN A 191 -11.36 -16.69 15.68
CA GLN A 191 -11.18 -17.29 17.01
C GLN A 191 -11.53 -18.78 17.08
N LYS A 192 -12.14 -19.34 16.02
CA LYS A 192 -12.52 -20.76 15.91
C LYS A 192 -11.55 -21.59 15.05
N GLY A 193 -10.32 -21.13 14.88
CA GLY A 193 -9.26 -21.84 14.14
C GLY A 193 -9.25 -21.61 12.62
N SER A 194 -10.27 -20.95 12.07
CA SER A 194 -10.25 -20.43 10.68
C SER A 194 -10.91 -19.06 10.64
N CYS A 195 -10.40 -18.17 9.79
CA CYS A 195 -10.99 -16.85 9.55
C CYS A 195 -12.04 -16.98 8.46
N PHE A 196 -13.29 -16.58 8.74
CA PHE A 196 -14.39 -16.66 7.77
C PHE A 196 -14.62 -15.33 7.04
N ALA A 197 -14.24 -14.20 7.64
CA ALA A 197 -14.35 -12.90 7.00
C ALA A 197 -13.27 -12.73 5.93
N SER A 198 -13.65 -12.19 4.77
CA SER A 198 -12.71 -11.85 3.71
C SER A 198 -11.96 -10.54 4.02
N LEU A 199 -10.77 -10.38 3.44
CA LEU A 199 -9.99 -9.14 3.55
C LEU A 199 -10.80 -7.94 3.05
N ASP A 200 -11.45 -8.09 1.89
CA ASP A 200 -12.31 -7.07 1.27
C ASP A 200 -13.45 -6.64 2.20
N GLY A 201 -14.19 -7.58 2.78
CA GLY A 201 -15.33 -7.26 3.66
C GLY A 201 -14.91 -6.57 4.96
N ASN A 202 -13.79 -7.00 5.56
CA ASN A 202 -13.23 -6.33 6.73
C ASN A 202 -12.71 -4.93 6.38
N LEU A 203 -12.00 -4.80 5.26
CA LEU A 203 -11.45 -3.53 4.79
C LEU A 203 -12.55 -2.50 4.53
N GLU A 204 -13.61 -2.87 3.79
CA GLU A 204 -14.74 -1.99 3.53
C GLU A 204 -15.44 -1.54 4.82
N SER A 205 -15.72 -2.49 5.72
CA SER A 205 -16.37 -2.18 6.99
C SER A 205 -15.54 -1.25 7.86
N ILE A 206 -14.26 -1.54 8.05
CA ILE A 206 -13.38 -0.72 8.91
C ILE A 206 -13.20 0.66 8.27
N LEU A 207 -12.89 0.73 6.97
CA LEU A 207 -12.64 1.99 6.30
C LEU A 207 -13.88 2.89 6.24
N SER A 208 -15.08 2.33 6.14
CA SER A 208 -16.32 3.11 6.20
C SER A 208 -16.42 3.95 7.49
N ARG A 209 -15.89 3.46 8.61
CA ARG A 209 -15.86 4.17 9.90
C ARG A 209 -14.84 5.32 9.90
N PHE A 210 -13.73 5.15 9.19
CA PHE A 210 -12.77 6.24 8.97
C PHE A 210 -13.33 7.33 8.04
N LYS A 211 -14.18 6.97 7.07
CA LYS A 211 -14.80 7.93 6.14
C LYS A 211 -15.84 8.83 6.80
N ILE A 212 -16.61 8.33 7.77
CA ILE A 212 -17.66 9.09 8.48
C ILE A 212 -17.08 10.35 9.15
N GLU A 213 -15.84 10.28 9.62
CA GLU A 213 -15.20 11.39 10.33
C GLU A 213 -14.75 12.54 9.39
N ARG A 214 -14.86 12.39 8.05
CA ARG A 214 -14.41 13.35 7.00
C ARG A 214 -12.98 13.89 7.18
N GLY A 215 -12.20 13.27 8.06
CA GLY A 215 -10.89 13.73 8.50
C GLY A 215 -9.75 13.28 7.59
N ARG A 216 -8.53 13.60 8.03
CA ARG A 216 -7.31 13.09 7.41
C ARG A 216 -7.02 11.69 7.95
N TYR A 217 -6.68 10.75 7.10
CA TYR A 217 -6.33 9.41 7.56
C TYR A 217 -5.27 8.72 6.71
N LEU A 218 -4.51 7.86 7.37
CA LEU A 218 -3.64 6.87 6.77
C LEU A 218 -4.26 5.50 7.08
N PHE A 219 -4.53 4.71 6.05
CA PHE A 219 -5.00 3.34 6.21
C PHE A 219 -4.03 2.39 5.52
N ILE A 220 -3.30 1.60 6.30
CA ILE A 220 -2.35 0.61 5.80
C ILE A 220 -3.03 -0.75 5.75
N VAL A 221 -2.95 -1.44 4.62
CA VAL A 221 -3.44 -2.81 4.44
C VAL A 221 -2.24 -3.70 4.14
N ARG A 222 -1.91 -4.60 5.06
CA ARG A 222 -0.85 -5.59 4.89
C ARG A 222 -1.45 -6.95 4.62
N ASP A 223 -1.09 -7.58 3.51
CA ASP A 223 -1.62 -8.90 3.16
C ASP A 223 -0.50 -9.88 2.79
N PHE A 224 -0.15 -10.75 3.74
CA PHE A 224 0.85 -11.80 3.56
C PHE A 224 0.31 -13.04 2.87
N THR A 225 -1.00 -13.15 2.64
CA THR A 225 -1.59 -14.36 2.06
C THR A 225 -0.95 -14.68 0.70
N TYR A 226 -0.68 -13.65 -0.11
CA TYR A 226 -0.02 -13.79 -1.40
C TYR A 226 1.40 -14.34 -1.26
N LEU A 227 2.27 -13.70 -0.46
CA LEU A 227 3.63 -14.19 -0.20
C LEU A 227 3.64 -15.63 0.33
N ASN A 228 2.70 -15.96 1.23
CA ASN A 228 2.58 -17.30 1.79
C ASN A 228 2.25 -18.35 0.72
N ALA A 229 1.34 -18.04 -0.21
CA ALA A 229 1.03 -18.92 -1.33
C ALA A 229 2.25 -19.12 -2.24
N LEU A 230 2.98 -18.04 -2.54
CA LEU A 230 4.20 -18.09 -3.33
C LEU A 230 5.31 -18.92 -2.66
N LYS A 231 5.55 -18.73 -1.35
CA LYS A 231 6.52 -19.52 -0.58
C LYS A 231 6.17 -21.01 -0.56
N LYS A 232 4.86 -21.35 -0.50
CA LYS A 232 4.35 -22.73 -0.59
C LYS A 232 4.36 -23.30 -2.01
N ARG A 233 4.74 -22.49 -2.99
CA ARG A 233 4.68 -22.79 -4.42
C ARG A 233 3.29 -23.11 -4.96
N ASP A 234 2.25 -22.61 -4.29
CA ASP A 234 0.86 -22.81 -4.68
C ASP A 234 0.41 -21.70 -5.64
N ILE A 235 0.76 -21.84 -6.92
CA ILE A 235 0.42 -20.86 -7.97
C ILE A 235 -1.08 -20.71 -8.14
N ARG A 236 -1.87 -21.79 -7.95
CA ARG A 236 -3.32 -21.72 -8.08
C ARG A 236 -3.89 -20.79 -7.02
N GLN A 237 -3.50 -20.99 -5.76
CA GLN A 237 -3.92 -20.13 -4.67
C GLN A 237 -3.39 -18.70 -4.85
N ALA A 238 -2.14 -18.53 -5.27
CA ALA A 238 -1.58 -17.22 -5.53
C ALA A 238 -2.36 -16.44 -6.60
N ARG A 239 -2.81 -17.12 -7.66
CA ARG A 239 -3.65 -16.50 -8.71
C ARG A 239 -5.02 -16.07 -8.18
N VAL A 240 -5.65 -16.90 -7.35
CA VAL A 240 -6.93 -16.55 -6.70
C VAL A 240 -6.75 -15.30 -5.86
N ILE A 241 -5.73 -15.27 -4.99
CA ILE A 241 -5.42 -14.12 -4.13
C ILE A 241 -5.11 -12.88 -4.97
N LEU A 242 -4.30 -13.00 -6.02
CA LEU A 242 -3.98 -11.87 -6.90
C LEU A 242 -5.23 -11.33 -7.61
N SER A 243 -6.17 -12.20 -8.00
CA SER A 243 -7.45 -11.78 -8.58
C SER A 243 -8.35 -11.08 -7.56
N GLU A 244 -8.36 -11.51 -6.30
CA GLU A 244 -9.08 -10.84 -5.22
C GLU A 244 -8.47 -9.45 -4.94
N LEU A 245 -7.14 -9.36 -4.90
CA LEU A 245 -6.42 -8.10 -4.77
C LEU A 245 -6.72 -7.16 -5.95
N ASP A 246 -6.79 -7.66 -7.18
CA ASP A 246 -7.16 -6.87 -8.36
C ASP A 246 -8.57 -6.26 -8.23
N GLN A 247 -9.52 -7.03 -7.70
CA GLN A 247 -10.88 -6.54 -7.43
C GLN A 247 -10.91 -5.48 -6.33
N ILE A 248 -10.18 -5.69 -5.23
CA ILE A 248 -10.03 -4.70 -4.16
C ILE A 248 -9.43 -3.42 -4.74
N VAL A 249 -8.29 -3.51 -5.44
CA VAL A 249 -7.61 -2.35 -6.04
C VAL A 249 -8.53 -1.63 -7.04
N THR A 250 -9.32 -2.36 -7.83
CA THR A 250 -10.33 -1.77 -8.73
C THR A 250 -11.30 -0.86 -7.96
N LYS A 251 -11.87 -1.34 -6.85
CA LYS A 251 -12.79 -0.53 -6.02
C LYS A 251 -12.11 0.73 -5.49
N PHE A 252 -10.85 0.62 -5.07
CA PHE A 252 -10.10 1.76 -4.53
C PHE A 252 -9.67 2.77 -5.60
N LEU A 253 -9.42 2.32 -6.84
CA LEU A 253 -9.23 3.21 -7.98
C LEU A 253 -10.51 3.99 -8.29
N GLU A 254 -11.68 3.36 -8.24
CA GLU A 254 -12.96 4.07 -8.41
C GLU A 254 -13.22 5.07 -7.28
N LEU A 255 -12.91 4.70 -6.03
CA LEU A 255 -12.96 5.65 -4.90
C LEU A 255 -12.03 6.84 -5.13
N GLN A 256 -10.79 6.59 -5.57
CA GLN A 256 -9.82 7.64 -5.84
C GLN A 256 -10.29 8.59 -6.95
N LYS A 257 -10.95 8.10 -8.01
CA LYS A 257 -11.52 8.95 -9.07
C LYS A 257 -12.52 9.96 -8.50
N SER A 258 -13.31 9.57 -7.50
CA SER A 258 -14.27 10.44 -6.81
C SER A 258 -13.63 11.37 -5.77
N ASP A 259 -12.36 11.13 -5.41
CA ASP A 259 -11.67 11.80 -4.31
C ASP A 259 -10.27 12.27 -4.75
N SER A 260 -10.22 13.49 -5.28
CA SER A 260 -8.97 14.08 -5.79
C SER A 260 -7.88 14.32 -4.73
N GLU A 261 -8.18 14.21 -3.43
CA GLU A 261 -7.20 14.35 -2.34
C GLU A 261 -6.81 12.99 -1.74
N MET A 262 -7.19 11.89 -2.37
CA MET A 262 -6.79 10.54 -2.00
C MET A 262 -5.50 10.14 -2.73
N LEU A 263 -4.55 9.59 -1.98
CA LEU A 263 -3.42 8.82 -2.49
C LEU A 263 -3.75 7.33 -2.31
N LEU A 264 -3.78 6.60 -3.42
CA LEU A 264 -3.75 5.14 -3.42
C LEU A 264 -2.31 4.70 -3.72
N LEU A 265 -1.69 4.00 -2.78
CA LEU A 265 -0.31 3.54 -2.85
C LEU A 265 -0.29 2.02 -2.70
N ILE A 266 0.43 1.34 -3.58
CA ILE A 266 0.78 -0.08 -3.44
C ILE A 266 2.30 -0.16 -3.36
N THR A 267 2.81 -0.77 -2.30
CA THR A 267 4.21 -1.18 -2.21
C THR A 267 4.30 -2.69 -2.06
N SER A 268 5.45 -3.24 -2.41
CA SER A 268 5.80 -4.62 -2.08
C SER A 268 7.03 -4.66 -1.16
N SER A 269 7.42 -5.87 -0.78
CA SER A 269 8.62 -6.22 -0.02
C SER A 269 8.89 -7.71 -0.24
N GLU A 270 10.13 -8.17 -0.12
CA GLU A 270 10.48 -9.59 -0.32
C GLU A 270 9.86 -10.15 -1.62
N SER A 271 9.92 -9.37 -2.70
CA SER A 271 9.30 -9.73 -3.98
C SER A 271 9.91 -11.01 -4.51
N ILE A 272 9.06 -11.97 -4.89
CA ILE A 272 9.50 -13.26 -5.42
C ILE A 272 9.40 -13.19 -6.93
N GLY A 273 10.48 -13.54 -7.64
CA GLY A 273 10.45 -13.61 -9.10
C GLY A 273 10.01 -14.97 -9.61
N PHE A 274 9.26 -14.99 -10.71
CA PHE A 274 8.92 -16.21 -11.45
C PHE A 274 9.39 -16.13 -12.89
N ASP A 275 9.96 -17.24 -13.36
CA ASP A 275 10.08 -17.53 -14.77
C ASP A 275 8.77 -18.15 -15.25
N PHE A 276 8.01 -17.37 -16.02
CA PHE A 276 6.83 -17.87 -16.70
C PHE A 276 7.23 -18.88 -17.78
N PRO A 277 6.41 -19.92 -18.00
CA PRO A 277 6.65 -20.90 -19.06
C PRO A 277 6.51 -20.28 -20.45
N LYS A 278 6.99 -21.00 -21.46
CA LYS A 278 6.81 -20.58 -22.86
C LYS A 278 5.36 -20.73 -23.31
N ALA A 279 5.02 -20.09 -24.43
CA ALA A 279 3.71 -20.21 -25.06
C ALA A 279 3.37 -21.66 -25.46
N GLY A 280 2.08 -21.92 -25.70
CA GLY A 280 1.60 -23.22 -26.16
C GLY A 280 1.24 -24.16 -25.00
N THR A 281 1.69 -25.41 -25.07
CA THR A 281 1.32 -26.45 -24.09
C THR A 281 1.86 -26.17 -22.69
N GLU A 282 3.05 -25.56 -22.56
CA GLU A 282 3.61 -25.18 -21.27
C GLU A 282 2.75 -24.11 -20.58
N TRP A 283 2.39 -23.04 -21.30
CA TRP A 283 1.45 -22.02 -20.80
C TRP A 283 0.10 -22.62 -20.41
N ALA A 284 -0.51 -23.44 -21.27
CA ALA A 284 -1.80 -24.06 -20.98
C ALA A 284 -1.76 -24.96 -19.72
N ASN A 285 -0.64 -25.65 -19.48
CA ASN A 285 -0.43 -26.43 -18.27
C ASN A 285 -0.25 -25.55 -17.04
N PHE A 286 0.49 -24.44 -17.14
CA PHE A 286 0.61 -23.46 -16.07
C PHE A 286 -0.72 -22.78 -15.74
N GLU A 287 -1.54 -22.47 -16.75
CA GLU A 287 -2.89 -21.95 -16.54
C GLU A 287 -3.77 -22.95 -15.80
N LYS A 288 -3.82 -24.22 -16.26
CA LYS A 288 -4.70 -25.23 -15.66
C LYS A 288 -4.21 -25.73 -14.31
N LYS A 289 -2.91 -25.90 -14.16
CA LYS A 289 -2.32 -26.63 -13.04
C LYS A 289 -1.39 -25.81 -12.15
N GLY A 290 -0.81 -24.74 -12.66
CA GLY A 290 0.26 -24.01 -11.99
C GLY A 290 1.61 -24.71 -12.09
N ASP A 291 1.77 -25.62 -13.06
CA ASP A 291 2.99 -26.42 -13.23
C ASP A 291 4.16 -25.59 -13.80
N ASN A 292 5.39 -25.99 -13.45
CA ASN A 292 6.66 -25.51 -14.00
C ASN A 292 7.01 -24.00 -13.90
N PRO A 293 6.56 -23.21 -12.91
CA PRO A 293 7.16 -21.89 -12.72
C PRO A 293 8.62 -22.04 -12.24
N GLY A 294 9.55 -21.35 -12.90
CA GLY A 294 10.92 -21.26 -12.38
C GLY A 294 10.94 -20.26 -11.22
N TYR A 295 10.99 -20.77 -9.98
CA TYR A 295 11.10 -19.92 -8.80
C TYR A 295 12.50 -19.31 -8.72
N ARG A 296 12.57 -17.97 -8.66
CA ARG A 296 13.80 -17.25 -8.36
C ARG A 296 13.87 -16.90 -6.89
N SER A 297 15.08 -16.71 -6.37
CA SER A 297 15.29 -16.08 -5.06
C SER A 297 14.61 -14.70 -5.03
N PRO A 298 14.29 -14.16 -3.82
CA PRO A 298 13.72 -12.83 -3.73
C PRO A 298 14.53 -11.80 -4.53
N LEU A 299 13.82 -10.91 -5.23
CA LEU A 299 14.40 -9.90 -6.09
C LEU A 299 14.92 -8.74 -5.24
N LEU A 300 15.95 -8.04 -5.74
CA LEU A 300 16.51 -6.85 -5.09
C LEU A 300 15.67 -5.60 -5.28
N MET A 301 14.83 -5.60 -6.32
CA MET A 301 13.93 -4.52 -6.63
C MET A 301 12.49 -5.00 -6.63
N PHE A 302 11.58 -4.15 -6.16
CA PHE A 302 10.16 -4.46 -6.15
C PHE A 302 9.29 -3.27 -6.53
N PRO A 303 8.07 -3.53 -7.02
CA PRO A 303 7.22 -2.48 -7.56
C PRO A 303 6.66 -1.57 -6.48
N VAL A 304 6.48 -0.30 -6.88
CA VAL A 304 5.63 0.66 -6.19
C VAL A 304 4.67 1.26 -7.21
N MET A 305 3.39 1.38 -6.87
CA MET A 305 2.36 1.92 -7.75
C MET A 305 1.59 3.00 -7.00
N ALA A 306 1.44 4.18 -7.61
CA ALA A 306 0.76 5.31 -6.98
C ALA A 306 -0.27 5.99 -7.91
N LYS A 307 -1.42 6.35 -7.34
CA LYS A 307 -2.53 7.03 -8.02
C LYS A 307 -3.09 8.13 -7.12
N GLY A 308 -3.42 9.28 -7.72
CA GLY A 308 -4.04 10.40 -7.02
C GLY A 308 -3.04 11.39 -6.42
N ALA A 309 -3.43 12.08 -5.35
CA ALA A 309 -2.67 13.20 -4.81
C ALA A 309 -1.25 12.79 -4.36
N GLY A 310 -0.22 13.45 -4.91
CA GLY A 310 1.18 13.17 -4.57
C GLY A 310 1.76 11.91 -5.22
N ALA A 311 1.04 11.26 -6.15
CA ALA A 311 1.50 10.05 -6.84
C ALA A 311 2.79 10.23 -7.63
N GLU A 312 3.09 11.44 -8.09
CA GLU A 312 4.34 11.78 -8.79
C GLU A 312 5.60 11.49 -7.96
N ASN A 313 5.49 11.46 -6.63
CA ASN A 313 6.61 11.21 -5.73
C ASN A 313 7.09 9.76 -5.74
N PHE A 314 6.37 8.85 -6.40
CA PHE A 314 6.67 7.42 -6.41
C PHE A 314 7.21 6.94 -7.76
N CYS A 315 7.58 7.87 -8.64
CA CYS A 315 8.07 7.54 -9.98
C CYS A 315 9.59 7.36 -9.96
N GLY A 316 10.08 6.41 -10.75
CA GLY A 316 11.50 6.11 -10.87
C GLY A 316 11.97 5.03 -9.89
N ILE A 317 13.29 5.00 -9.65
CA ILE A 317 13.96 3.99 -8.82
C ILE A 317 14.54 4.66 -7.58
N TYR A 318 14.29 4.09 -6.41
CA TYR A 318 14.72 4.64 -5.13
C TYR A 318 14.88 3.54 -4.08
N LYS A 319 15.24 3.88 -2.84
CA LYS A 319 15.43 2.91 -1.75
C LYS A 319 14.11 2.64 -1.03
N GLU A 320 14.02 1.47 -0.44
CA GLU A 320 12.87 1.09 0.38
C GLU A 320 12.61 2.06 1.55
N SER A 321 13.67 2.56 2.20
CA SER A 321 13.59 3.57 3.26
C SER A 321 13.07 4.93 2.78
N GLU A 322 13.12 5.24 1.48
CA GLU A 322 12.66 6.53 0.95
C GLU A 322 11.12 6.60 0.81
N ILE A 323 10.38 5.52 1.11
CA ILE A 323 8.90 5.55 1.10
C ILE A 323 8.36 6.56 2.11
N LEU A 324 8.91 6.61 3.33
CA LEU A 324 8.48 7.54 4.37
C LEU A 324 8.58 8.99 3.90
N GLU A 325 9.77 9.41 3.47
CA GLU A 325 10.01 10.79 3.02
C GLU A 325 9.15 11.14 1.81
N ARG A 326 8.87 10.21 0.90
CA ARG A 326 8.04 10.46 -0.30
C ARG A 326 6.58 10.68 0.06
N ILE A 327 6.05 9.93 1.03
CA ILE A 327 4.73 10.19 1.59
C ILE A 327 4.71 11.57 2.27
N LEU A 328 5.70 11.86 3.11
CA LEU A 328 5.76 13.11 3.88
C LEU A 328 6.07 14.35 3.03
N LYS A 329 6.81 14.23 1.92
CA LYS A 329 7.15 15.33 1.02
C LYS A 329 5.91 16.06 0.54
N SER A 330 4.89 15.31 0.16
CA SER A 330 3.58 15.87 -0.23
C SER A 330 2.90 16.65 0.89
N GLN A 331 3.16 16.31 2.16
CA GLN A 331 2.59 16.96 3.35
C GLN A 331 3.40 18.20 3.78
N MET A 332 4.72 18.17 3.57
CA MET A 332 5.66 19.20 4.02
C MET A 332 5.70 20.44 3.12
N VAL A 333 5.22 20.38 1.87
CA VAL A 333 5.11 21.56 0.97
C VAL A 333 4.32 22.71 1.61
N LYS A 334 3.53 22.46 2.67
CA LYS A 334 2.78 23.48 3.41
C LYS A 334 3.37 23.91 4.76
N ARG A 335 4.39 23.22 5.30
CA ARG A 335 4.98 23.53 6.62
C ARG A 335 6.47 23.19 6.66
N ILE A 336 7.30 24.20 6.91
CA ILE A 336 8.73 24.06 7.18
C ILE A 336 8.87 23.23 8.46
N PHE A 337 9.16 21.94 8.34
CA PHE A 337 9.67 21.12 9.44
C PHE A 337 11.20 21.11 9.36
N PRO A 338 11.92 21.13 10.50
CA PRO A 338 13.36 20.94 10.50
C PRO A 338 13.67 19.54 9.95
N LEU A 339 14.74 19.47 9.16
CA LEU A 339 15.20 18.35 8.33
C LEU A 339 15.08 16.96 9.01
N LEU A 340 14.55 16.01 8.23
CA LEU A 340 14.49 14.55 8.49
C LEU A 340 15.87 13.91 8.69
#